data_AF-A0A1F2S479-F1
#
_entry.id   AF-A0A1F2S479-F1
#
_cell.length_a   1.000
_cell.length_b   1.000
_cell.length_c   1.000
_cell.angle_alpha   90.00
_cell.angle_beta   90.00
_cell.angle_gamma   90.00
#
_symmetry.space_group_name_H-M   'P 1'
#
loop_
_entity.id
_entity.type
_entity.pdbx_description
1 polymer ?
#
loop_
_entity_poly.entity_id
_entity_poly.type
_entity_poly.pdbx_seq_one_letter_code
_entity_poly.pdbx_strand_id
1 'polypeptide(L)' 'MGSYFEEIAADAMKLPLRDRVRLAQRLISSLDDQMEADVEKLWAAEAERRLEELRTGKVQGIEAAEAFRKAHEALER' A
#
# COMPACT_ATOMS: atom_id res chain seq x y z
N MET A 1 30.71 3.13 10.20
CA MET A 1 30.13 2.65 8.92
C MET A 1 28.62 2.95 8.90
N GLY A 2 28.23 4.17 9.26
CA GLY A 2 27.00 4.79 8.78
C GLY A 2 27.49 5.89 7.87
N SER A 3 27.31 5.76 6.56
CA SER A 3 27.75 6.81 5.61
C SER A 3 27.18 6.58 4.22
N TYR A 4 27.25 5.37 3.65
CA TYR A 4 26.79 5.19 2.26
C TYR A 4 25.27 5.32 2.09
N PHE A 5 24.50 4.72 3.01
CA PHE A 5 23.04 4.86 3.01
C PHE A 5 22.61 6.32 3.21
N GLU A 6 23.19 6.98 4.23
CA GLU A 6 22.88 8.38 4.55
C GLU A 6 23.27 9.33 3.42
N GLU A 7 24.37 9.06 2.72
CA GLU A 7 24.83 9.85 1.58
C GLU A 7 23.89 9.70 0.38
N ILE A 8 23.47 8.47 0.05
CA ILE A 8 22.44 8.23 -0.99
C ILE A 8 21.12 8.89 -0.61
N ALA A 9 20.69 8.77 0.64
CA ALA A 9 19.45 9.37 1.12
C ALA A 9 19.52 10.90 1.01
N ALA A 10 20.62 11.52 1.45
CA ALA A 10 20.84 12.95 1.35
C ALA A 10 20.85 13.43 -0.12
N ASP A 11 21.47 12.68 -1.03
CA ASP A 11 21.49 13.00 -2.45
C ASP A 11 20.12 12.83 -3.11
N ALA A 12 19.36 11.78 -2.76
CA ALA A 12 17.99 11.60 -3.21
C ALA A 12 17.10 12.77 -2.77
N MET A 13 17.31 13.32 -1.57
CA MET A 13 16.55 14.47 -1.08
C MET A 13 16.84 15.78 -1.83
N LYS A 14 17.99 15.91 -2.52
CA LYS A 14 18.32 17.06 -3.36
C LYS A 14 17.57 17.07 -4.70
N LEU A 15 17.01 15.94 -5.12
CA LEU A 15 16.26 15.85 -6.39
C LEU A 15 14.97 16.67 -6.34
N PRO A 16 14.49 17.21 -7.48
CA PRO A 16 13.14 17.77 -7.58
C PRO A 16 12.07 16.77 -7.16
N LEU A 17 10.92 17.27 -6.67
CA LEU A 17 9.82 16.43 -6.18
C LEU A 17 9.43 15.31 -7.16
N ARG A 18 9.31 15.64 -8.45
CA ARG A 18 8.93 14.69 -9.49
C ARG A 18 9.93 13.53 -9.62
N ASP A 19 11.22 13.82 -9.53
CA ASP A 19 12.27 12.81 -9.66
C ASP A 19 12.39 11.97 -8.38
N ARG A 20 12.14 12.55 -7.21
CA ARG A 20 12.01 11.79 -5.95
C ARG A 20 10.86 10.80 -6.00
N VAL A 21 9.70 11.22 -6.50
CA VAL A 21 8.53 10.32 -6.70
C VAL A 21 8.90 9.18 -7.63
N ARG A 22 9.57 9.47 -8.76
CA ARG A 22 10.01 8.45 -9.71
C ARG A 22 11.02 7.47 -9.08
N LEU A 23 11.97 7.97 -8.29
CA LEU A 23 12.94 7.13 -7.59
C LEU A 23 12.27 6.25 -6.55
N ALA A 24 11.36 6.82 -5.74
CA ALA A 24 10.59 6.07 -4.76
C ALA A 24 9.76 4.96 -5.42
N GLN A 25 9.06 5.24 -6.52
CA GLN A 25 8.34 4.24 -7.30
C GLN A 25 9.25 3.09 -7.74
N ARG A 26 10.43 3.40 -8.29
CA ARG A 26 11.38 2.39 -8.74
C ARG A 26 11.91 1.52 -7.59
N LEU A 27 12.17 2.13 -6.43
CA LEU A 27 12.59 1.39 -5.24
C LEU A 27 11.48 0.47 -4.75
N ILE A 28 10.23 0.96 -4.66
CA ILE A 28 9.08 0.16 -4.26
C ILE A 28 8.88 -1.02 -5.21
N SER A 29 8.86 -0.79 -6.53
CA SER A 29 8.71 -1.87 -7.51
C SER A 29 9.84 -2.91 -7.44
N SER A 30 11.06 -2.49 -7.10
CA SER A 30 12.16 -3.45 -6.91
C SER A 30 11.99 -4.34 -5.68
N LEU A 31 11.20 -3.90 -4.70
CA LEU A 31 10.83 -4.72 -3.55
C LEU A 31 9.69 -5.66 -3.90
N ASP A 32 8.71 -5.21 -4.69
CA ASP A 32 7.58 -6.04 -5.16
C ASP A 32 8.07 -7.27 -5.94
N ASP A 33 9.11 -7.12 -6.78
CA ASP A 33 9.74 -8.23 -7.49
C ASP A 33 10.41 -9.27 -6.56
N GLN A 34 10.75 -8.86 -5.33
CA GLN A 34 11.37 -9.72 -4.31
C GLN A 34 10.38 -10.22 -3.25
N MET A 35 9.22 -9.56 -3.12
CA MET A 35 8.14 -9.97 -2.24
C MET A 35 7.29 -11.01 -2.96
N GLU A 36 7.68 -12.28 -2.79
CA GLU A 36 7.03 -13.44 -3.39
C GLU A 36 5.49 -13.48 -3.22
N ALA A 37 4.87 -14.27 -4.11
CA ALA A 37 3.46 -14.67 -4.20
C ALA A 37 2.71 -15.03 -2.90
N ASP A 38 3.39 -15.04 -1.74
CA ASP A 38 2.79 -15.22 -0.43
C ASP A 38 1.94 -14.01 0.00
N VAL A 39 2.34 -12.78 -0.36
CA VAL A 39 1.55 -11.59 -0.02
C VAL A 39 0.18 -11.63 -0.70
N GLU A 40 0.14 -11.86 -2.01
CA GLU A 40 -1.13 -11.98 -2.76
C GLU A 40 -2.02 -13.11 -2.21
N LYS A 41 -1.44 -14.24 -1.82
CA LYS A 41 -2.19 -15.35 -1.18
C LYS A 41 -2.77 -14.95 0.17
N LEU A 42 -2.00 -14.24 1.00
CA LEU A 42 -2.45 -13.76 2.30
C LEU A 42 -3.56 -12.71 2.15
N TRP A 43 -3.47 -11.82 1.16
CA TRP A 43 -4.51 -10.84 0.84
C TRP A 43 -5.78 -11.52 0.33
N ALA A 44 -5.67 -12.51 -0.55
CA ALA A 44 -6.81 -13.29 -1.01
C ALA A 44 -7.51 -14.02 0.14
N ALA A 45 -6.75 -14.70 1.00
CA ALA A 45 -7.30 -15.38 2.18
C ALA A 45 -8.03 -14.41 3.13
N GLU A 46 -7.46 -13.22 3.35
CA GLU A 46 -8.11 -12.19 4.18
C GLU A 46 -9.37 -11.62 3.52
N ALA A 47 -9.36 -11.42 2.20
CA ALA A 47 -10.53 -10.95 1.46
C ALA A 47 -11.69 -11.98 1.52
N GLU A 48 -11.39 -13.25 1.32
CA GLU A 48 -12.35 -14.35 1.45
C GLU A 48 -12.92 -14.43 2.86
N ARG A 49 -12.05 -14.34 3.89
CA ARG A 49 -12.47 -14.32 5.30
C ARG A 49 -13.45 -13.18 5.57
N ARG A 50 -13.12 -11.95 5.16
CA ARG A 50 -13.99 -10.78 5.38
C ARG A 50 -15.33 -10.88 4.66
N LEU A 51 -15.32 -11.43 3.44
CA LEU A 51 -16.55 -11.65 2.69
C LEU A 51 -17.48 -12.64 3.41
N GLU A 52 -16.92 -13.72 3.97
CA GLU A 52 -17.71 -14.70 4.73
C GLU A 52 -18.27 -14.09 6.02
N GLU A 53 -17.49 -13.28 6.74
CA GLU A 53 -17.98 -12.58 7.93
C GLU A 53 -19.15 -11.64 7.62
N LEU A 54 -19.12 -10.98 6.46
CA LEU A 54 -20.23 -10.14 5.98
C LEU A 54 -21.46 -10.98 5.62
N ARG A 55 -21.27 -12.08 4.88
CA ARG A 55 -22.37 -12.97 4.44
C ARG A 55 -23.07 -13.67 5.59
N THR A 56 -22.30 -14.07 6.61
CA THR A 56 -22.81 -14.73 7.82
C THR A 56 -23.40 -13.75 8.83
N GLY A 57 -23.24 -12.45 8.62
CA GLY A 57 -23.68 -11.41 9.56
C GLY A 57 -22.84 -11.37 10.85
N LYS A 58 -21.68 -12.04 10.88
CA LYS A 58 -20.72 -11.96 11.99
C LYS A 58 -20.21 -10.53 12.18
N VAL A 59 -20.14 -9.76 11.09
CA VAL A 59 -19.90 -8.32 11.12
C VAL A 59 -21.06 -7.57 10.47
N GLN A 60 -21.38 -6.39 10.98
CA GLN A 60 -22.39 -5.51 10.40
C GLN A 60 -21.75 -4.67 9.28
N GLY A 61 -22.25 -4.85 8.06
CA GLY A 61 -21.88 -4.01 6.92
C GLY A 61 -22.44 -2.59 7.06
N ILE A 62 -21.91 -1.69 6.23
CA ILE A 62 -22.45 -0.34 6.00
C ILE A 62 -23.02 -0.26 4.59
N GLU A 63 -23.87 0.73 4.35
CA GLU A 63 -24.41 0.99 3.01
C GLU A 63 -23.30 1.24 2.00
N ALA A 64 -23.43 0.67 0.80
CA ALA A 64 -22.41 0.73 -0.23
C ALA A 64 -22.02 2.18 -0.58
N ALA A 65 -23.01 3.08 -0.65
CA ALA A 65 -22.77 4.51 -0.91
C ALA A 65 -21.90 5.18 0.17
N GLU A 66 -22.07 4.80 1.43
CA GLU A 66 -21.25 5.29 2.53
C GLU A 66 -19.84 4.69 2.48
N ALA A 67 -19.70 3.40 2.15
CA ALA A 67 -18.41 2.76 1.96
C ALA A 67 -17.58 3.45 0.87
N PHE A 68 -18.17 3.69 -0.31
CA PHE A 68 -17.48 4.38 -1.40
C PHE A 68 -17.12 5.82 -1.06
N ARG A 69 -18.01 6.56 -0.40
CA ARG A 69 -17.73 7.94 0.05
C ARG A 69 -16.51 7.97 0.98
N LYS A 70 -16.49 7.12 2.02
CA LYS A 70 -15.37 7.04 2.97
C LYS A 70 -14.04 6.65 2.30
N ALA A 71 -14.09 5.73 1.33
CA ALA A 71 -12.90 5.33 0.58
C ALA A 71 -12.34 6.49 -0.25
N HIS A 72 -13.19 7.26 -0.92
CA HIS A 72 -12.76 8.42 -1.69
C HIS A 72 -12.15 9.52 -0.81
N GLU A 73 -12.80 9.86 0.30
CA GLU A 73 -12.29 10.83 1.31
C GLU A 73 -10.96 10.40 1.94
N ALA A 74 -10.63 9.10 1.93
CA ALA A 74 -9.36 8.60 2.43
C ALA A 74 -8.21 8.75 1.40
N LEU A 75 -8.53 8.82 0.11
CA LEU A 75 -7.54 8.98 -0.97
C LEU A 75 -7.17 10.45 -1.24
N GLU A 76 -8.03 11.40 -0.85
CA GLU A 76 -7.79 12.84 -1.00
C GLU A 76 -7.02 13.47 0.19
N ARG A 77 -6.61 12.67 1.17
CA ARG A 77 -5.79 13.08 2.33
C ARG A 77 -4.31 12.86 2.09
#